data_AF-I1VZ87-F1
#
_entry.id   AF-I1VZ87-F1
#
_cell.length_a   1.000
_cell.length_b   1.000
_cell.length_c   1.000
_cell.angle_alpha   90.00
_cell.angle_beta   90.00
_cell.angle_gamma   90.00
#
_symmetry.space_group_name_H-M   'P 1'
#
loop_
_entity.id
_entity.type
_entity.pdbx_description
1 polymer ?
#
loop_
_entity_poly.entity_id
_entity_poly.type
_entity_poly.pdbx_seq_one_letter_code
_entity_poly.pdbx_strand_id
1 'polypeptide(L)' 'MLTNLTATESQIKDHRLKLGDKIRQVREQRGYSQEQLADLMDINRSTISKIENGKFSITVDYLVWPVP' A
#
# COMPACT_ATOMS: atom_id res chain seq x y z
N MET A 1 -22.35 1.51 22.98
CA MET A 1 -22.38 0.77 21.70
C MET A 1 -21.58 1.51 20.62
N LEU A 2 -20.33 1.94 20.92
CA LEU A 2 -19.43 2.66 19.98
C LEU A 2 -17.99 2.10 20.00
N THR A 3 -17.67 1.20 20.93
CA THR A 3 -16.32 0.66 21.16
C THR A 3 -15.87 -0.33 20.09
N ASN A 4 -16.79 -1.02 19.43
CA ASN A 4 -16.46 -2.06 18.46
C ASN A 4 -16.14 -1.50 17.05
N LEU A 5 -16.76 -0.38 16.65
CA LEU A 5 -16.46 0.25 15.36
C LEU A 5 -15.05 0.86 15.36
N THR A 6 -14.68 1.57 16.44
CA THR A 6 -13.35 2.19 16.56
C THR A 6 -12.23 1.15 16.64
N ALA A 7 -12.46 0.03 17.32
CA ALA A 7 -11.52 -1.10 17.36
C ALA A 7 -11.31 -1.71 15.96
N THR A 8 -12.38 -1.87 15.18
CA THR A 8 -12.31 -2.42 13.82
C THR A 8 -11.55 -1.50 12.87
N GLU A 9 -11.79 -0.19 12.94
CA GLU A 9 -11.07 0.81 12.14
C GLU A 9 -9.57 0.84 12.46
N SER A 10 -9.20 0.75 13.75
CA SER A 10 -7.80 0.64 14.17
C SER A 10 -7.16 -0.63 13.62
N GLN A 11 -7.84 -1.77 13.73
CA GLN A 11 -7.32 -3.03 13.19
C GLN A 11 -7.11 -2.94 11.67
N ILE A 12 -8.07 -2.40 10.91
CA ILE A 12 -7.92 -2.23 9.45
C ILE A 12 -6.75 -1.30 9.12
N LYS A 13 -6.56 -0.23 9.88
CA LYS A 13 -5.41 0.68 9.72
C LYS A 13 -4.08 -0.05 9.96
N ASP A 14 -3.99 -0.86 11.01
CA ASP A 14 -2.78 -1.64 11.32
C ASP A 14 -2.44 -2.65 10.23
N HIS A 15 -3.45 -3.33 9.67
CA HIS A 15 -3.24 -4.24 8.53
C HIS A 15 -2.76 -3.49 7.29
N ARG A 16 -3.31 -2.30 7.00
CA ARG A 16 -2.86 -1.45 5.89
C ARG A 16 -1.42 -0.98 6.07
N LEU A 17 -1.03 -0.59 7.29
CA LEU A 17 0.36 -0.21 7.58
C LEU A 17 1.33 -1.38 7.37
N LYS A 18 1.02 -2.57 7.92
CA LYS A 18 1.84 -3.77 7.73
C LYS A 18 1.98 -4.16 6.26
N LEU A 19 0.92 -4.02 5.47
CA LEU A 19 0.96 -4.28 4.04
C LEU A 19 1.79 -3.21 3.29
N GLY A 20 1.58 -1.93 3.62
CA GLY A 20 2.35 -0.82 3.07
C GLY A 20 3.85 -0.95 3.32
N ASP A 21 4.24 -1.38 4.51
CA ASP A 21 5.64 -1.64 4.86
C ASP A 21 6.25 -2.79 4.03
N LYS A 22 5.49 -3.86 3.79
CA LYS A 22 5.94 -4.96 2.92
C LYS A 22 6.13 -4.50 1.47
N ILE A 23 5.21 -3.69 0.96
CA ILE A 23 5.32 -3.12 -0.40
C ILE A 23 6.56 -2.23 -0.50
N ARG A 24 6.79 -1.37 0.50
CA ARG A 24 8.00 -0.53 0.58
C ARG A 24 9.28 -1.38 0.55
N GLN A 25 9.35 -2.43 1.37
CA GLN A 25 10.51 -3.31 1.43
C GLN A 25 10.80 -3.97 0.09
N VAL A 26 9.80 -4.54 -0.58
CA VAL A 26 9.98 -5.18 -1.90
C VAL A 26 10.39 -4.14 -2.95
N ARG A 27 9.79 -2.94 -2.93
CA ARG A 27 10.15 -1.85 -3.83
C ARG A 27 11.63 -1.46 -3.67
N GLU A 28 12.08 -1.28 -2.44
CA GLU A 28 13.46 -0.90 -2.11
C GLU A 28 14.46 -2.02 -2.42
N GLN A 29 14.10 -3.28 -2.16
CA GLN A 29 14.92 -4.44 -2.54
C GLN A 29 15.14 -4.55 -4.05
N ARG A 30 14.17 -4.09 -4.85
CA ARG A 30 14.28 -4.00 -6.31
C ARG A 30 14.94 -2.70 -6.80
N GLY A 31 15.34 -1.81 -5.88
CA GLY A 31 16.02 -0.55 -6.22
C GLY A 31 15.11 0.52 -6.82
N TYR A 32 13.79 0.40 -6.68
CA TYR A 32 12.85 1.36 -7.24
C TYR A 32 12.55 2.52 -6.29
N SER A 33 12.47 3.72 -6.83
CA SER A 33 11.81 4.86 -6.19
C SER A 33 10.29 4.70 -6.20
N GLN A 34 9.57 5.47 -5.38
CA GLN A 34 8.10 5.49 -5.43
C GLN A 34 7.56 5.94 -6.80
N GLU A 35 8.30 6.80 -7.51
CA GLU A 35 7.94 7.24 -8.87
C GLU A 35 8.05 6.07 -9.86
N GLN A 36 9.18 5.37 -9.83
CA GLN A 36 9.42 4.24 -10.73
C GLN A 36 8.41 3.11 -10.52
N LEU A 37 8.03 2.82 -9.27
CA LEU A 37 6.98 1.84 -9.01
C LEU A 37 5.62 2.32 -9.53
N ALA A 38 5.31 3.62 -9.36
CA ALA A 38 4.10 4.22 -9.89
C ALA A 38 4.02 4.11 -11.42
N ASP A 39 5.11 4.42 -12.11
CA ASP A 39 5.22 4.31 -13.58
C ASP A 39 5.00 2.86 -14.04
N LEU A 40 5.61 1.88 -13.36
CA LEU A 40 5.43 0.45 -13.67
C LEU A 40 3.99 -0.05 -13.46
N MET A 41 3.25 0.59 -12.56
CA MET A 41 1.88 0.26 -12.21
C MET A 41 0.85 1.16 -12.92
N ASP A 42 1.29 2.10 -13.75
CA ASP A 42 0.46 3.13 -14.40
C ASP A 42 -0.46 3.87 -13.42
N ILE A 43 0.10 4.31 -12.28
CA ILE A 43 -0.63 5.10 -11.27
C ILE A 43 0.17 6.29 -10.80
N ASN A 44 -0.50 7.21 -10.11
CA ASN A 44 0.17 8.37 -9.53
C ASN A 44 1.11 7.96 -8.38
N ARG A 45 2.32 8.50 -8.33
CA ARG A 45 3.28 8.38 -7.21
C ARG A 45 2.66 8.63 -5.83
N SER A 46 1.73 9.59 -5.72
CA SER A 46 1.04 9.87 -4.46
C SER A 46 0.17 8.70 -3.99
N THR A 47 -0.32 7.86 -4.90
CA THR A 47 -1.05 6.62 -4.59
C THR A 47 -0.12 5.61 -3.94
N ILE A 48 1.08 5.37 -4.51
CA ILE A 48 2.12 4.54 -3.88
C ILE A 48 2.46 5.07 -2.48
N SER A 49 2.69 6.37 -2.36
CA SER A 49 2.97 6.99 -1.05
C SER A 49 1.84 6.77 -0.05
N LYS A 50 0.56 6.90 -0.45
CA LYS A 50 -0.58 6.66 0.44
C LYS A 50 -0.71 5.19 0.83
N ILE A 51 -0.46 4.26 -0.09
CA ILE A 51 -0.46 2.81 0.15
C ILE A 51 0.60 2.47 1.19
N GLU A 52 1.84 2.90 1.00
CA GLU A 52 2.95 2.62 1.92
C GLU A 52 2.78 3.26 3.30
N ASN A 53 1.90 4.26 3.42
CA ASN A 53 1.55 4.89 4.69
C ASN A 53 0.21 4.41 5.27
N GLY A 54 -0.38 3.36 4.70
CA GLY A 54 -1.66 2.79 5.13
C GLY A 54 -2.87 3.73 5.01
N LYS A 55 -2.74 4.83 4.26
CA LYS A 55 -3.78 5.85 4.04
C LYS A 55 -4.74 5.46 2.92
N PHE A 56 -4.37 4.49 2.09
CA PHE A 56 -5.18 4.01 0.96
C PHE A 56 -5.26 2.49 0.97
N SER A 57 -6.44 1.96 0.64
CA SER A 57 -6.64 0.52 0.48
C SER A 57 -6.19 0.12 -0.92
N ILE A 58 -5.15 -0.72 -1.00
CA ILE A 58 -4.73 -1.31 -2.28
C ILE A 58 -5.77 -2.35 -2.74
N THR A 59 -6.11 -2.34 -4.03
CA THR A 59 -6.94 -3.39 -4.63
C THR A 59 -6.08 -4.61 -4.97
N VAL A 60 -6.72 -5.77 -5.12
CA VAL A 60 -6.01 -7.01 -5.49
C VAL A 60 -5.34 -6.87 -6.86
N ASP A 61 -5.92 -6.09 -7.78
CA ASP A 61 -5.40 -5.88 -9.13
C ASP A 61 -3.96 -5.33 -9.14
N TYR A 62 -3.67 -4.41 -8.22
CA TYR A 62 -2.32 -3.85 -8.05
C TYR A 62 -1.30 -4.85 -7.50
N LEU A 63 -1.74 -5.92 -6.83
CA LEU A 63 -0.86 -6.94 -6.25
C LEU A 63 -0.54 -8.06 -7.24
N VAL A 64 -1.45 -8.34 -8.16
CA VAL A 64 -1.29 -9.39 -9.18
C VAL A 64 -0.69 -8.87 -10.47
N TRP A 65 -0.40 -7.56 -10.55
CA TRP A 65 0.13 -6.94 -11.76
C TRP A 65 1.44 -7.61 -12.20
N PRO A 66 1.50 -8.16 -13.43
CA PRO A 66 2.71 -8.79 -13.92
C PRO A 66 3.74 -7.71 -14.22
N VAL A 67 4.88 -7.81 -13.55
CA VAL A 67 6.09 -7.15 -14.01
C VAL A 67 6.48 -7.84 -15.32
N PRO A 68 6.63 -7.13 -16.46
CA PRO A 68 7.23 -7.73 -17.65
C PRO A 68 8.67 -8.22 -17.37
#